data_AF-A0A6G3LQ84-F1
#
_entry.id   AF-A0A6G3LQ84-F1
#
_cell.length_a   1.000
_cell.length_b   1.000
_cell.length_c   1.000
_cell.angle_alpha   90.00
_cell.angle_beta   90.00
_cell.angle_gamma   90.00
#
_symmetry.space_group_name_H-M   'P 1'
#
loop_
_entity.id
_entity.type
_entity.pdbx_description
1 polymer ?
#
loop_
_entity_poly.entity_id
_entity_poly.type
_entity_poly.pdbx_seq_one_letter_code
_entity_poly.pdbx_strand_id
1 'polypeptide(L)'
;HGVELAIVFGSFTYAEEFRDIDIAVYSKKMTFQDLLRLGVDLELELGLPVDVAPLDQLPPRFRLNVLLRGVVLLEKPGLYECLYMQTQDELMQAESLTKRHRLTDTLSF
;
A
#
# COMPACT_ATOMS: atom_id res chain seq x y z
N HIS A 1 -19.14 -1.08 6.41
CA HIS A 1 -17.68 -1.08 6.16
C HIS A 1 -17.42 -0.61 4.74
N GLY A 2 -16.57 0.41 4.57
CA GLY A 2 -16.33 1.10 3.28
C GLY A 2 -15.05 0.67 2.57
N VAL A 3 -14.39 -0.39 3.04
CA VAL A 3 -13.15 -0.93 2.48
C VAL A 3 -13.45 -1.63 1.16
N GLU A 4 -12.73 -1.26 0.10
CA GLU A 4 -12.90 -1.85 -1.24
C GLU A 4 -11.75 -2.83 -1.58
N LEU A 5 -10.60 -2.73 -0.92
CA LEU A 5 -9.49 -3.69 -1.00
C LEU A 5 -8.74 -3.68 0.32
N ALA A 6 -8.38 -4.87 0.82
CA ALA A 6 -7.50 -5.03 1.97
C ALA A 6 -6.44 -6.10 1.69
N ILE A 7 -5.20 -5.80 2.06
CA ILE A 7 -4.04 -6.65 1.83
C ILE A 7 -3.25 -6.71 3.13
N VAL A 8 -3.03 -7.91 3.68
CA VAL A 8 -2.04 -8.07 4.75
C VAL A 8 -0.65 -8.13 4.14
N PHE A 9 0.30 -7.44 4.75
CA PHE A 9 1.68 -7.41 4.29
C PHE A 9 2.65 -7.41 5.49
N GLY A 10 3.92 -7.13 5.22
CA GLY A 10 4.91 -6.98 6.28
C GLY A 10 5.38 -8.32 6.86
N SER A 11 5.94 -8.27 8.06
CA SER A 11 6.60 -9.43 8.67
C SER A 11 5.68 -10.63 8.83
N PHE A 12 4.38 -10.38 9.05
CA PHE A 12 3.36 -11.40 9.16
C PHE A 12 3.29 -12.35 7.96
N THR A 13 3.62 -11.89 6.74
CA THR A 13 3.50 -12.73 5.54
C THR A 13 4.73 -13.61 5.26
N TYR A 14 5.85 -13.41 5.94
CA TYR A 14 7.10 -14.13 5.61
C TYR A 14 8.03 -14.47 6.80
N ALA A 15 7.80 -13.93 7.99
CA ALA A 15 8.64 -14.19 9.16
C ALA A 15 8.06 -15.31 10.04
N GLU A 16 8.93 -16.07 10.72
CA GLU A 16 8.52 -17.09 11.70
C GLU A 16 7.93 -16.48 12.97
N GLU A 17 8.37 -15.27 13.32
CA GLU A 17 7.87 -14.47 14.45
C GLU A 17 7.49 -13.07 13.96
N PHE A 18 6.36 -12.54 14.44
CA PHE A 18 5.86 -11.20 14.13
C PHE A 18 5.35 -10.51 15.40
N ARG A 19 5.31 -9.18 15.39
CA ARG A 19 4.88 -8.35 16.54
C ARG A 19 3.49 -7.74 16.33
N ASP A 20 3.24 -7.37 15.08
CA ASP A 20 2.13 -6.59 14.59
C ASP A 20 1.63 -7.21 13.27
N ILE A 21 0.38 -6.92 12.93
CA ILE A 21 -0.22 -7.28 11.65
C ILE A 21 -0.34 -6.00 10.83
N ASP A 22 0.45 -5.87 9.76
CA ASP A 22 0.36 -4.75 8.83
C ASP A 22 -0.75 -5.00 7.80
N ILE A 23 -1.73 -4.08 7.70
CA ILE A 23 -2.85 -4.19 6.75
C ILE A 23 -2.94 -2.91 5.92
N ALA A 24 -2.78 -3.06 4.60
CA ALA A 24 -2.96 -1.99 3.65
C ALA A 24 -4.40 -2.00 3.14
N VAL A 25 -5.04 -0.84 3.15
CA VAL A 25 -6.46 -0.71 2.89
C VAL A 25 -6.70 0.36 1.85
N TYR A 26 -7.55 0.06 0.88
CA TYR A 26 -8.05 1.05 -0.07
C TYR A 26 -9.54 1.29 0.15
N SER A 27 -9.92 2.57 0.18
CA SER A 27 -11.31 3.00 0.21
C SER A 27 -11.44 4.41 -0.36
N LYS A 28 -12.41 4.63 -1.26
CA LYS A 28 -12.76 5.97 -1.73
C LYS A 28 -13.58 6.80 -0.73
N LYS A 29 -14.14 6.15 0.29
CA LYS A 29 -15.16 6.76 1.16
C LYS A 29 -14.72 6.92 2.60
N MET A 30 -13.66 6.21 3.02
CA MET A 30 -13.18 6.29 4.39
C MET A 30 -12.34 7.54 4.61
N THR A 31 -12.58 8.18 5.75
CA THR A 31 -11.72 9.24 6.28
C THR A 31 -10.54 8.63 7.05
N PHE A 32 -9.56 9.46 7.39
CA PHE A 32 -8.47 9.06 8.28
C PHE A 32 -8.99 8.57 9.66
N GLN A 33 -10.04 9.18 10.20
CA GLN A 33 -10.65 8.74 11.45
C GLN A 33 -11.29 7.36 11.33
N ASP A 34 -11.87 7.04 10.17
CA ASP A 34 -12.43 5.71 9.93
C ASP A 34 -11.35 4.65 9.85
N LEU A 35 -10.19 4.97 9.27
CA LEU A 35 -9.02 4.07 9.23
C LEU A 35 -8.46 3.82 10.63
N LEU A 36 -8.35 4.85 11.47
CA LEU A 36 -7.93 4.71 12.87
C LEU A 36 -8.89 3.84 13.67
N ARG A 37 -10.20 4.06 13.54
CA ARG A 37 -11.21 3.22 14.20
C ARG A 37 -11.14 1.78 13.72
N LEU A 38 -10.96 1.56 12.41
CA LEU A 38 -10.77 0.23 11.86
C LEU A 38 -9.57 -0.48 12.49
N GLY A 39 -8.44 0.22 12.67
CA GLY A 39 -7.27 -0.33 13.36
C GLY A 39 -7.61 -0.77 14.79
N VAL A 40 -8.19 0.12 15.58
CA VAL A 40 -8.58 -0.18 16.98
C VAL A 40 -9.56 -1.35 17.05
N ASP A 41 -10.57 -1.38 16.18
CA ASP A 41 -11.56 -2.46 16.15
C ASP A 41 -10.90 -3.81 15.84
N LEU A 42 -9.94 -3.83 14.91
CA LEU A 42 -9.17 -5.04 14.56
C LEU A 42 -8.24 -5.48 15.69
N GLU A 43 -7.58 -4.54 16.38
CA GLU A 43 -6.73 -4.85 17.53
C GLU A 43 -7.51 -5.49 18.67
N LEU A 44 -8.70 -4.95 18.96
CA LEU A 44 -9.59 -5.47 19.99
C LEU A 44 -10.10 -6.88 19.65
N GLU A 45 -10.44 -7.13 18.38
CA GLU A 45 -10.94 -8.43 17.93
C GLU A 45 -9.84 -9.49 17.87
N LEU A 46 -8.64 -9.12 17.41
CA LEU A 46 -7.52 -10.06 17.21
C LEU A 46 -6.67 -10.25 18.47
N GLY A 47 -6.71 -9.32 19.42
CA GLY A 47 -5.86 -9.33 20.61
C GLY A 47 -4.37 -9.11 20.31
N LEU A 48 -4.05 -8.57 19.13
CA LEU A 48 -2.71 -8.29 18.63
C LEU A 48 -2.66 -6.86 18.07
N PRO A 49 -1.50 -6.17 18.11
CA PRO A 49 -1.34 -4.88 17.45
C PRO A 49 -1.58 -4.96 15.94
N VAL A 50 -2.27 -3.98 15.37
CA VAL A 50 -2.64 -3.93 13.95
C VAL A 50 -2.37 -2.54 13.39
N ASP A 51 -1.45 -2.48 12.43
CA ASP A 51 -1.09 -1.25 11.73
C ASP A 51 -1.86 -1.14 10.41
N VAL A 52 -2.81 -0.21 10.37
CA VAL A 52 -3.66 0.04 9.19
C VAL A 52 -3.11 1.19 8.36
N ALA A 53 -2.73 0.91 7.12
CA ALA A 53 -2.15 1.88 6.20
C ALA A 53 -3.05 2.16 4.98
N PRO A 54 -3.28 3.42 4.59
CA PRO A 54 -3.98 3.76 3.34
C PRO A 54 -3.13 3.42 2.11
N LEU A 55 -3.54 2.40 1.35
CA LEU A 55 -2.77 1.83 0.23
C LEU A 55 -2.47 2.86 -0.87
N ASP A 56 -3.42 3.74 -1.18
CA ASP A 56 -3.31 4.79 -2.19
C ASP A 56 -2.44 5.98 -1.77
N GLN A 57 -2.06 6.07 -0.48
CA GLN A 57 -1.18 7.12 0.03
C GLN A 57 0.25 6.60 0.29
N LEU A 58 0.47 5.29 0.18
CA LEU A 58 1.80 4.71 0.29
C LEU A 58 2.71 5.20 -0.85
N PRO A 59 4.02 5.38 -0.60
CA PRO A 59 4.99 5.65 -1.66
C PRO A 59 4.92 4.58 -2.76
N PRO A 60 5.00 4.93 -4.06
CA PRO A 60 4.70 3.98 -5.15
C PRO A 60 5.55 2.71 -5.12
N ARG A 61 6.85 2.80 -4.80
CA ARG A 61 7.72 1.61 -4.66
C ARG A 61 7.27 0.70 -3.53
N PHE A 62 6.83 1.28 -2.42
CA PHE A 62 6.35 0.52 -1.27
C PHE A 62 4.96 -0.07 -1.54
N ARG A 63 4.05 0.71 -2.13
CA ARG A 63 2.75 0.23 -2.61
C ARG A 63 2.88 -0.96 -3.55
N LEU A 64 3.83 -0.92 -4.49
CA LEU A 64 4.11 -2.04 -5.38
C LEU A 64 4.58 -3.29 -4.62
N ASN A 65 5.41 -3.13 -3.59
CA ASN A 65 5.85 -4.24 -2.75
C ASN A 65 4.66 -4.90 -2.03
N VAL A 66 3.78 -4.08 -1.45
CA VAL A 66 2.55 -4.54 -0.80
C VAL A 66 1.65 -5.29 -1.77
N LEU A 67 1.42 -4.75 -2.98
CA LEU A 67 0.60 -5.42 -3.99
C LEU A 67 1.21 -6.78 -4.41
N LEU A 68 2.52 -6.85 -4.64
CA LEU A 68 3.16 -8.06 -5.13
C LEU A 68 3.40 -9.15 -4.08
N ARG A 69 3.62 -8.76 -2.82
CA ARG A 69 4.05 -9.67 -1.74
C ARG A 69 3.02 -9.85 -0.64
N GLY A 70 2.02 -8.98 -0.59
CA GLY A 70 0.95 -9.08 0.37
C GLY A 70 -0.04 -10.18 0.00
N VAL A 71 -0.85 -10.55 0.99
CA VAL A 71 -1.96 -11.50 0.84
C VAL A 71 -3.25 -10.70 0.79
N VAL A 72 -3.98 -10.80 -0.32
CA VAL A 72 -5.29 -10.13 -0.50
C VAL A 72 -6.31 -10.80 0.43
N LEU A 73 -6.88 -10.04 1.36
CA LEU A 73 -7.95 -10.50 2.24
C LEU A 73 -9.33 -10.34 1.62
N LEU A 74 -9.53 -9.21 0.94
CA LEU A 74 -10.78 -8.88 0.27
C LEU A 74 -10.48 -7.93 -0.89
N GLU A 75 -11.30 -8.02 -1.93
CA GLU A 75 -11.21 -7.14 -3.08
C GLU A 75 -12.59 -6.92 -3.71
N LYS A 76 -12.84 -5.68 -4.13
CA LYS A 76 -13.83 -5.37 -5.16
C LYS A 76 -13.24 -5.66 -6.55
N PRO A 77 -13.87 -6.51 -7.38
CA PRO A 77 -13.24 -7.06 -8.58
C PRO A 77 -12.54 -6.03 -9.48
N GLY A 78 -11.28 -6.29 -9.80
CA GLY A 78 -10.46 -5.50 -10.72
C GLY A 78 -9.71 -4.34 -10.07
N LEU A 79 -9.94 -4.08 -8.78
CA LEU A 79 -9.33 -2.96 -8.08
C LEU A 79 -7.84 -3.20 -7.81
N TYR A 80 -7.46 -4.45 -7.52
CA TYR A 80 -6.08 -4.85 -7.36
C TYR A 80 -5.30 -4.57 -8.65
N GLU A 81 -5.79 -5.03 -9.80
CA GLU A 81 -5.12 -4.83 -11.09
C GLU A 81 -5.06 -3.35 -11.47
N CYS A 82 -6.13 -2.59 -11.24
CA CYS A 82 -6.13 -1.14 -11.50
C CYS A 82 -5.05 -0.43 -10.68
N LEU A 83 -4.96 -0.70 -9.37
CA LEU A 83 -3.96 -0.09 -8.50
C LEU A 83 -2.54 -0.55 -8.86
N TYR A 84 -2.37 -1.81 -9.25
CA TYR A 84 -1.10 -2.32 -9.74
C TYR A 84 -0.63 -1.58 -10.98
N MET A 85 -1.48 -1.47 -12.02
CA MET A 85 -1.13 -0.77 -13.25
C MET A 85 -0.84 0.72 -12.99
N GLN A 86 -1.69 1.38 -12.19
CA GLN A 86 -1.46 2.78 -11.80
C GLN A 86 -0.10 2.96 -11.10
N THR A 87 0.26 2.05 -10.20
CA THR A 87 1.54 2.11 -9.47
C THR A 87 2.74 1.92 -10.40
N GLN A 88 2.64 1.02 -11.38
CA GLN A 88 3.67 0.84 -12.41
C GLN A 88 3.86 2.10 -13.26
N ASP A 89 2.75 2.73 -13.68
CA ASP A 89 2.78 3.96 -14.46
C ASP A 89 3.43 5.12 -13.69
N GLU A 90 3.09 5.28 -12.41
CA GLU A 90 3.70 6.29 -11.51
C GLU A 90 5.23 6.09 -11.41
N LEU A 91 5.68 4.84 -11.28
CA LEU A 91 7.11 4.50 -11.19
C LEU A 91 7.84 4.74 -12.51
N MET A 92 7.26 4.34 -13.64
CA MET A 92 7.83 4.57 -14.96
C MET A 92 8.01 6.06 -15.25
N GLN A 93 7.02 6.87 -14.87
CA GLN A 93 7.10 8.33 -14.99
C GLN A 93 8.22 8.91 -14.11
N ALA A 94 8.30 8.51 -12.84
CA ALA A 94 9.34 8.98 -11.92
C ALA A 94 10.77 8.65 -12.43
N GLU A 95 10.96 7.47 -13.02
CA GLU A 95 12.24 7.09 -13.61
C GLU A 95 12.59 7.90 -14.86
N SER A 96 11.59 8.20 -15.69
CA SER A 96 11.77 9.04 -16.88
C SER A 96 12.22 10.46 -16.53
N LEU A 97 11.64 11.04 -15.47
CA LEU A 97 11.99 12.38 -14.97
C LEU A 97 13.41 12.41 -14.41
N THR A 98 13.79 11.38 -13.66
CA THR A 98 15.14 11.26 -13.09
C THR A 98 16.20 11.14 -14.19
N LYS A 99 15.91 10.38 -15.26
CA LYS A 99 16.80 10.28 -16.43
C LYS A 99 16.96 11.62 -17.14
N ARG A 100 15.87 12.36 -17.36
CA ARG A 100 15.92 13.69 -17.99
C ARG A 100 16.75 14.68 -17.18
N HIS A 101 16.57 14.72 -15.86
CA HIS A 101 17.33 15.61 -14.98
C HIS A 101 18.84 15.34 -15.04
N ARG A 102 19.26 14.07 -14.98
CA ARG A 102 20.68 13.71 -15.12
C ARG A 102 21.29 14.11 -16.46
N LEU A 103 20.50 14.05 -17.55
CA LEU A 103 20.96 14.47 -18.87
C LEU A 103 21.12 16.00 -18.98
N THR A 104 20.21 16.78 -18.37
CA THR A 104 20.35 18.25 -18.34
C THR A 104 21.54 18.71 -17.51
N ASP A 105 21.83 18.02 -16.40
CA ASP A 105 22.99 18.34 -15.57
C ASP A 105 24.30 18.01 -16.29
N THR A 106 24.34 16.93 -17.08
CA THR A 106 25.55 16.52 -17.83
C THR A 106 25.84 17.44 -19.03
N LEU A 107 24.81 17.98 -19.68
CA LEU A 107 24.94 18.87 -20.86
C LEU A 107 25.18 20.35 -20.49
N SER A 108 25.18 20.69 -19.20
CA SER A 108 25.39 22.06 -18.70
C SER A 108 26.85 22.36 -18.32
N PHE A 109 27.80 21.47 -18.65
CA PHE A 109 29.24 21.61 -18.44
C PHE A 109 30.02 21.68 -19.75
#